data_AF-A0A0U5BPU2-F1
#
_entry.id   AF-A0A0U5BPU2-F1
#
_cell.length_a   1.000
_cell.length_b   1.000
_cell.length_c   1.000
_cell.angle_alpha   90.00
_cell.angle_beta   90.00
_cell.angle_gamma   90.00
#
_symmetry.space_group_name_H-M   'P 1'
#
loop_
_entity.id
_entity.type
_entity.pdbx_description
1 polymer ?
#
loop_
_entity_poly.entity_id
_entity_poly.type
_entity_poly.pdbx_seq_one_letter_code
_entity_poly.pdbx_strand_id
1 'polypeptide(L)'
;MTELTSRERSVKLAAENEGRRFADAAIAAGDWDDEDGAIAGRMVETARRLADGAYFRTGTWLAAAIVAFMAAFLVPDLGWLVALTAVALGVVWIVLTVRRAKAVPALYEKAYYWGMASVREHFAARLEQLQTERRVEREAEQARLRALREAHLAERRRAAEAAGVAVGDLRGPEPQPFGVSPQGAERLVAQWMRSLGDVTADVTQYTSDGGIDVASQDYIAQVKHYTGMVGVGEVRELAGVASTDHRTALFFTSTGYAAGAIEFADRAGVALFVYSAEEGTLRPVNELAAQFYASGL
;
A
#
# COMPACT_ATOMS: atom_id res chain seq x y z
N MET A 1 -5.27 -1.45 -65.46
CA MET A 1 -4.54 -0.57 -64.53
C MET A 1 -5.39 0.67 -64.32
N THR A 2 -6.02 0.81 -63.16
CA THR A 2 -6.87 1.96 -62.86
C THR A 2 -5.98 3.09 -62.37
N GLU A 3 -5.96 4.22 -63.06
CA GLU A 3 -5.21 5.40 -62.61
C GLU A 3 -5.77 5.90 -61.28
N LEU A 4 -4.89 6.10 -60.30
CA LEU A 4 -5.24 6.72 -59.02
C LEU A 4 -5.77 8.13 -59.28
N THR A 5 -6.89 8.44 -58.62
CA THR A 5 -7.47 9.78 -58.65
C THR A 5 -6.49 10.79 -58.05
N SER A 6 -6.58 12.05 -58.48
CA SER A 6 -5.70 13.13 -58.00
C SER A 6 -5.66 13.23 -56.46
N ARG A 7 -6.80 12.93 -55.81
CA ARG A 7 -6.95 12.90 -54.35
C ARG A 7 -6.21 11.73 -53.69
N GLU A 8 -6.16 10.56 -54.32
CA GLU A 8 -5.41 9.42 -53.78
C GLU A 8 -3.89 9.62 -53.91
N ARG A 9 -3.45 10.30 -54.97
CA ARG A 9 -2.04 10.68 -55.13
C ARG A 9 -1.60 11.69 -54.08
N SER A 10 -2.43 12.68 -53.75
CA SER A 10 -2.09 13.67 -52.73
C SER A 10 -2.04 13.07 -51.32
N VAL A 11 -2.97 12.17 -50.98
CA VAL A 11 -2.96 11.45 -49.69
C VAL A 11 -1.75 10.53 -49.57
N LYS A 12 -1.39 9.82 -50.65
CA LYS A 12 -0.18 8.98 -50.68
C LYS A 12 1.09 9.81 -50.45
N LEU A 13 1.21 10.94 -51.14
CA LEU A 13 2.39 11.82 -51.01
C LEU A 13 2.50 12.43 -49.61
N ALA A 14 1.37 12.81 -49.01
CA ALA A 14 1.34 13.31 -47.63
C ALA A 14 1.82 12.25 -46.63
N ALA A 15 1.32 11.02 -46.74
CA ALA A 15 1.72 9.91 -45.86
C ALA A 15 3.21 9.53 -46.01
N GLU A 16 3.75 9.55 -47.24
CA GLU A 16 5.18 9.32 -47.50
C GLU A 16 6.06 10.41 -46.87
N ASN A 17 5.61 11.67 -46.91
CA ASN A 17 6.33 12.79 -46.30
C ASN A 17 6.28 12.77 -44.77
N GLU A 18 5.15 12.36 -44.18
CA GLU A 18 5.00 12.21 -42.72
C GLU A 18 5.90 11.08 -42.21
N GLY A 19 5.95 9.94 -42.91
CA GLY A 19 6.79 8.80 -42.56
C GLY A 19 8.28 9.12 -42.61
N ARG A 20 8.73 9.90 -43.61
CA ARG A 20 10.12 10.38 -43.67
C ARG A 20 10.45 11.31 -42.50
N ARG A 21 9.57 12.27 -42.20
CA ARG A 21 9.77 13.18 -41.06
C ARG A 21 9.91 12.44 -39.73
N PHE A 22 9.11 11.41 -39.52
CA PHE A 22 9.18 10.61 -38.30
C PHE A 22 10.49 9.80 -38.21
N ALA A 23 10.93 9.20 -39.32
CA ALA A 23 12.20 8.49 -39.39
C ALA A 23 13.40 9.42 -39.15
N ASP A 24 13.41 10.60 -39.78
CA ASP A 24 14.47 11.59 -39.61
C ASP A 24 14.51 12.15 -38.17
N ALA A 25 13.35 12.35 -37.55
CA ALA A 25 13.25 12.78 -36.15
C ALA A 25 13.75 11.69 -35.17
N ALA A 26 13.44 10.42 -35.41
CA ALA A 26 13.91 9.32 -34.59
C ALA A 26 15.44 9.13 -34.68
N ILE A 27 16.04 9.36 -35.86
CA ILE A 27 17.49 9.34 -36.06
C ILE A 27 18.16 10.53 -35.37
N ALA A 28 17.55 11.72 -35.42
CA ALA A 28 18.10 12.93 -34.81
C ALA A 28 18.00 12.95 -33.27
N ALA A 29 17.09 12.17 -32.68
CA ALA A 29 16.76 12.25 -31.26
C ALA A 29 17.58 11.34 -30.33
N GLY A 30 18.46 10.48 -30.84
CA GLY A 30 19.16 9.54 -29.97
C GLY A 30 20.69 9.59 -30.05
N ASP A 31 21.26 9.79 -28.86
CA ASP A 31 22.63 9.41 -28.48
C ASP A 31 22.59 7.91 -28.15
N TRP A 32 22.75 7.07 -29.17
CA TRP A 32 22.66 5.62 -29.06
C TRP A 32 24.05 5.01 -28.98
N ASP A 33 24.27 4.08 -28.05
CA ASP A 33 25.44 3.23 -28.01
C ASP A 33 25.54 2.39 -29.31
N ASP A 34 26.76 2.06 -29.75
CA ASP A 34 27.04 1.53 -31.10
C ASP A 34 26.25 0.24 -31.46
N GLU A 35 25.93 -0.62 -30.50
CA GLU A 35 25.16 -1.86 -30.75
C GLU A 35 23.66 -1.59 -30.98
N ASP A 36 23.06 -0.71 -30.18
CA ASP A 36 21.62 -0.38 -30.27
C ASP A 36 21.33 0.46 -31.52
N GLY A 37 22.24 1.38 -31.86
CA GLY A 37 22.19 2.12 -33.13
C GLY A 37 22.26 1.22 -34.36
N ALA A 38 23.07 0.15 -34.31
CA ALA A 38 23.18 -0.82 -35.40
C ALA A 38 21.92 -1.69 -35.56
N ILE A 39 21.23 -2.03 -34.46
CA ILE A 39 19.96 -2.76 -34.48
C ILE A 39 18.85 -1.86 -35.04
N ALA A 40 18.73 -0.62 -34.56
CA ALA A 40 17.77 0.36 -35.04
C ALA A 40 17.98 0.65 -36.54
N GLY A 41 19.23 0.81 -36.98
CA GLY A 41 19.58 1.00 -38.39
C GLY A 41 19.15 -0.17 -39.29
N ARG A 42 19.35 -1.42 -38.84
CA ARG A 42 18.87 -2.62 -39.56
C ARG A 42 17.34 -2.70 -39.63
N MET A 43 16.65 -2.29 -38.57
CA MET A 43 15.18 -2.25 -38.55
C MET A 43 14.61 -1.20 -39.51
N VAL A 44 15.19 0.01 -39.54
CA VAL A 44 14.80 1.09 -40.46
C VAL A 44 15.06 0.69 -41.92
N GLU A 45 16.23 0.09 -42.21
CA GLU A 45 16.56 -0.40 -43.55
C GLU A 45 15.64 -1.55 -43.98
N THR A 46 15.24 -2.42 -43.05
CA THR A 46 14.26 -3.50 -43.33
C THR A 46 12.87 -2.91 -43.62
N ALA A 47 12.44 -1.92 -42.85
CA ALA A 47 11.18 -1.20 -43.10
C ALA A 47 11.21 -0.48 -44.46
N ARG A 48 12.36 0.10 -44.85
CA ARG A 48 12.57 0.76 -46.14
C ARG A 48 12.52 -0.24 -47.31
N ARG A 49 13.19 -1.39 -47.20
CA ARG A 49 13.13 -2.46 -48.21
C ARG A 49 11.73 -3.05 -48.37
N LEU A 50 10.98 -3.17 -47.27
CA LEU A 50 9.57 -3.59 -47.29
C LEU A 50 8.65 -2.53 -47.91
N ALA A 51 9.00 -1.25 -47.83
CA ALA A 51 8.27 -0.16 -48.46
C ALA A 51 8.54 -0.05 -49.99
N ASP A 52 9.77 -0.33 -50.43
CA ASP A 52 10.19 -0.26 -51.83
C ASP A 52 9.80 -1.51 -52.66
N GLY A 53 9.46 -2.63 -52.00
CA GLY A 53 8.95 -3.83 -52.65
C GLY A 53 7.51 -3.68 -53.14
N ALA A 54 7.24 -4.00 -54.41
CA ALA A 54 5.95 -3.91 -55.08
C ALA A 54 4.86 -4.90 -54.58
N TYR A 55 4.69 -5.04 -53.27
CA TYR A 55 3.60 -5.79 -52.63
C TYR A 55 2.65 -4.82 -51.91
N PHE A 56 1.93 -4.04 -52.70
CA PHE A 56 0.90 -3.13 -52.19
C PHE A 56 -0.43 -3.89 -52.03
N ARG A 57 -0.62 -4.52 -50.86
CA ARG A 57 -1.94 -4.74 -50.22
C ARG A 57 -1.78 -5.29 -48.80
N THR A 58 -2.31 -4.54 -47.83
CA THR A 58 -2.65 -4.92 -46.43
C THR A 58 -1.54 -5.31 -45.44
N GLY A 59 -0.37 -5.78 -45.85
CA GLY A 59 0.64 -6.30 -44.89
C GLY A 59 1.54 -5.25 -44.19
N THR A 60 1.76 -4.08 -44.80
CA THR A 60 2.75 -3.10 -44.34
C THR A 60 2.36 -2.36 -43.05
N TRP A 61 1.07 -2.08 -42.86
CA TRP A 61 0.59 -1.46 -41.62
C TRP A 61 0.70 -2.38 -40.41
N LEU A 62 0.56 -3.70 -40.62
CA LEU A 62 0.75 -4.69 -39.57
C LEU A 62 2.22 -4.81 -39.17
N ALA A 63 3.13 -4.85 -40.14
CA ALA A 63 4.56 -4.84 -39.86
C ALA A 63 5.00 -3.56 -39.14
N ALA A 64 4.50 -2.39 -39.57
CA ALA A 64 4.78 -1.11 -38.91
C ALA A 64 4.21 -1.05 -37.49
N ALA A 65 2.99 -1.56 -37.26
CA ALA A 65 2.39 -1.62 -35.93
C ALA A 65 3.12 -2.60 -34.99
N ILE A 66 3.57 -3.75 -35.51
CA ILE A 66 4.38 -4.72 -34.76
C ILE A 66 5.74 -4.11 -34.41
N VAL A 67 6.40 -3.43 -35.35
CA VAL A 67 7.69 -2.75 -35.09
C VAL A 67 7.51 -1.61 -34.09
N ALA A 68 6.45 -0.80 -34.18
CA ALA A 68 6.15 0.24 -33.21
C ALA A 68 5.81 -0.34 -31.82
N PHE A 69 5.09 -1.46 -31.77
CA PHE A 69 4.81 -2.18 -30.52
C PHE A 69 6.08 -2.77 -29.90
N MET A 70 6.97 -3.36 -30.70
CA MET A 70 8.26 -3.86 -30.20
C MET A 70 9.19 -2.72 -29.78
N ALA A 71 9.23 -1.60 -30.50
CA ALA A 71 10.00 -0.42 -30.12
C ALA A 71 9.52 0.20 -28.80
N ALA A 72 8.19 0.22 -28.55
CA ALA A 72 7.62 0.65 -27.28
C ALA A 72 7.96 -0.29 -26.09
N PHE A 73 8.37 -1.53 -26.38
CA PHE A 73 8.82 -2.49 -25.37
C PHE A 73 10.31 -2.36 -25.02
N LEU A 74 11.13 -1.74 -25.89
CA LEU A 74 12.56 -1.52 -25.65
C LEU A 74 12.87 -0.16 -24.98
N VAL A 75 11.91 0.77 -24.92
CA VAL A 75 12.09 2.08 -24.27
C VAL A 75 11.23 2.17 -23.01
N PRO A 76 11.76 1.81 -21.82
CA PRO A 76 10.96 1.67 -20.59
C PRO A 76 10.31 2.98 -20.10
N ASP A 77 10.83 4.14 -20.50
CA ASP A 77 10.33 5.46 -20.09
C ASP A 77 9.24 6.04 -21.02
N LEU A 78 8.98 5.43 -22.18
CA LEU A 78 7.92 5.86 -23.10
C LEU A 78 6.58 5.25 -22.67
N GLY A 79 6.11 5.72 -21.51
CA GLY A 79 4.93 5.33 -20.73
C GLY A 79 3.97 4.30 -21.34
N TRP A 80 3.66 3.27 -20.55
CA TRP A 80 2.66 2.21 -20.77
C TRP A 80 1.34 2.64 -21.47
N LEU A 81 0.94 3.91 -21.37
CA LEU A 81 -0.17 4.51 -22.12
C LEU A 81 0.03 4.52 -23.64
N VAL A 82 1.25 4.75 -24.12
CA VAL A 82 1.61 4.71 -25.55
C VAL A 82 1.52 3.27 -26.06
N ALA A 83 2.03 2.31 -25.28
CA ALA A 83 1.93 0.89 -25.59
C ALA A 83 0.47 0.41 -25.63
N LEU A 84 -0.36 0.80 -24.64
CA LEU A 84 -1.80 0.49 -24.64
C LEU A 84 -2.53 1.11 -25.83
N THR A 85 -2.20 2.36 -26.18
CA THR A 85 -2.81 3.04 -27.33
C THR A 85 -2.45 2.35 -28.64
N ALA A 86 -1.18 1.94 -28.81
CA ALA A 86 -0.73 1.20 -29.98
C ALA A 86 -1.40 -0.18 -30.09
N VAL A 87 -1.55 -0.90 -28.97
CA VAL A 87 -2.28 -2.17 -28.91
C VAL A 87 -3.76 -1.97 -29.27
N ALA A 88 -4.42 -0.97 -28.68
CA ALA A 88 -5.82 -0.68 -28.95
C ALA A 88 -6.06 -0.34 -30.43
N LEU A 89 -5.20 0.49 -31.01
CA LEU A 89 -5.25 0.84 -32.44
C LEU A 89 -4.99 -0.39 -33.33
N GLY A 90 -4.04 -1.24 -32.96
CA GLY A 90 -3.78 -2.52 -33.64
C GLY A 90 -4.99 -3.45 -33.62
N VAL A 91 -5.65 -3.61 -32.46
CA VAL A 91 -6.86 -4.44 -32.31
C VAL A 91 -8.01 -3.87 -33.14
N VAL A 92 -8.27 -2.56 -33.07
CA VAL A 92 -9.32 -1.91 -33.88
C VAL A 92 -9.06 -2.11 -35.37
N TRP A 93 -7.81 -1.95 -35.82
CA TRP A 93 -7.45 -2.16 -37.22
C TRP A 93 -7.64 -3.63 -37.65
N ILE A 94 -7.22 -4.59 -36.83
CA ILE A 94 -7.44 -6.03 -37.11
C ILE A 94 -8.93 -6.33 -37.22
N VAL A 95 -9.76 -5.84 -36.29
CA VAL A 95 -11.22 -6.02 -36.32
C VAL A 95 -11.83 -5.45 -37.60
N LEU A 96 -11.41 -4.26 -38.02
CA LEU A 96 -11.88 -3.62 -39.26
C LEU A 96 -11.44 -4.37 -40.51
N THR A 97 -10.23 -4.93 -40.50
CA THR A 97 -9.65 -5.66 -41.64
C THR A 97 -10.27 -7.06 -41.77
N VAL A 98 -10.49 -7.74 -40.65
CA VAL A 98 -11.16 -9.06 -40.60
C VAL A 98 -12.65 -8.95 -40.93
N ARG A 99 -13.36 -7.88 -40.54
CA ARG A 99 -14.75 -7.64 -40.98
C ARG A 99 -14.91 -7.59 -42.50
N ARG A 100 -13.86 -7.20 -43.22
CA ARG A 100 -13.83 -7.20 -44.69
C ARG A 100 -13.52 -8.57 -45.30
N ALA A 101 -12.87 -9.46 -44.57
CA ALA A 101 -12.48 -10.79 -45.05
C ALA A 101 -13.36 -11.86 -44.38
N LYS A 102 -14.36 -12.38 -45.09
CA LYS A 102 -15.35 -13.37 -44.60
C LYS A 102 -14.79 -14.73 -44.13
N ALA A 103 -13.48 -14.90 -43.92
CA ALA A 103 -12.85 -16.21 -43.74
C ALA A 103 -11.73 -16.30 -42.68
N VAL A 104 -11.68 -15.43 -41.65
CA VAL A 104 -10.65 -15.53 -40.58
C VAL A 104 -11.18 -15.55 -39.11
N PRO A 105 -12.27 -16.25 -38.73
CA PRO A 105 -12.69 -16.27 -37.31
C PRO A 105 -11.74 -17.06 -36.38
N ALA A 106 -11.29 -18.26 -36.80
CA ALA A 106 -10.63 -19.21 -35.89
C ALA A 106 -9.17 -18.86 -35.52
N LEU A 107 -8.43 -18.23 -36.44
CA LEU A 107 -7.05 -17.77 -36.18
C LEU A 107 -7.02 -16.52 -35.31
N TYR A 108 -8.00 -15.63 -35.48
CA TYR A 108 -8.16 -14.42 -34.67
C TYR A 108 -8.47 -14.77 -33.21
N GLU A 109 -9.37 -15.72 -32.99
CA GLU A 109 -9.74 -16.19 -31.65
C GLU A 109 -8.51 -16.72 -30.89
N LYS A 110 -7.72 -17.60 -31.51
CA LYS A 110 -6.49 -18.14 -30.88
C LYS A 110 -5.44 -17.06 -30.62
N ALA A 111 -5.19 -16.16 -31.57
CA ALA A 111 -4.21 -15.09 -31.40
C ALA A 111 -4.62 -14.09 -30.31
N TYR A 112 -5.92 -13.74 -30.26
CA TYR A 112 -6.48 -12.87 -29.23
C TYR A 112 -6.35 -13.48 -27.83
N TYR A 113 -6.71 -14.75 -27.66
CA TYR A 113 -6.58 -15.44 -26.38
C TYR A 113 -5.13 -15.59 -25.94
N TRP A 114 -4.22 -15.91 -26.87
CA TRP A 114 -2.79 -16.03 -26.56
C TRP A 114 -2.16 -14.68 -26.16
N GLY A 115 -2.49 -13.61 -26.87
CA GLY A 115 -2.04 -12.25 -26.53
C GLY A 115 -2.57 -11.77 -25.18
N MET A 116 -3.87 -11.97 -24.92
CA MET A 116 -4.48 -11.57 -23.64
C MET A 116 -3.97 -12.39 -22.45
N ALA A 117 -3.66 -13.68 -22.64
CA ALA A 117 -3.05 -14.51 -21.61
C ALA A 117 -1.65 -13.98 -21.22
N SER A 118 -0.83 -13.64 -22.21
CA SER A 118 0.52 -13.11 -22.00
C SER A 118 0.49 -11.75 -21.28
N VAL A 119 -0.45 -10.86 -21.65
CA VAL A 119 -0.66 -9.58 -20.97
C VAL A 119 -1.09 -9.81 -19.52
N ARG A 120 -2.04 -10.72 -19.27
CA ARG A 120 -2.53 -11.03 -17.92
C ARG A 120 -1.41 -11.56 -17.02
N GLU A 121 -0.55 -12.44 -17.53
CA GLU A 121 0.59 -12.99 -16.79
C GLU A 121 1.61 -11.91 -16.42
N HIS A 122 1.97 -11.02 -17.35
CA HIS A 122 2.88 -9.91 -17.07
C HIS A 122 2.29 -8.93 -16.04
N PHE A 123 1.00 -8.61 -16.15
CA PHE A 123 0.33 -7.76 -15.16
C PHE A 123 0.26 -8.42 -13.79
N ALA A 124 -0.02 -9.72 -13.72
CA ALA A 124 -0.04 -10.46 -12.46
C ALA A 124 1.35 -10.45 -11.80
N ALA A 125 2.40 -10.78 -12.55
CA ALA A 125 3.79 -10.76 -12.05
C ALA A 125 4.20 -9.36 -11.57
N ARG A 126 3.83 -8.30 -12.32
CA ARG A 126 4.14 -6.91 -11.93
C ARG A 126 3.39 -6.48 -10.67
N LEU A 127 2.13 -6.87 -10.52
CA LEU A 127 1.35 -6.59 -9.31
C LEU A 127 1.93 -7.31 -8.09
N GLU A 128 2.34 -8.57 -8.24
CA GLU A 128 2.99 -9.34 -7.18
C GLU A 128 4.32 -8.71 -6.75
N GLN A 129 5.13 -8.25 -7.71
CA GLN A 129 6.36 -7.53 -7.41
C GLN A 129 6.10 -6.25 -6.62
N LEU A 130 5.14 -5.41 -7.06
CA LEU A 130 4.78 -4.18 -6.36
C LEU A 130 4.22 -4.42 -4.95
N GLN A 131 3.46 -5.50 -4.76
CA GLN A 131 2.96 -5.89 -3.45
C GLN A 131 4.11 -6.32 -2.53
N THR A 132 5.08 -7.06 -3.06
CA THR A 132 6.26 -7.49 -2.32
C THR A 132 7.12 -6.29 -1.90
N GLU A 133 7.38 -5.36 -2.82
CA GLU A 133 8.11 -4.12 -2.54
C GLU A 133 7.43 -3.31 -1.43
N ARG A 134 6.11 -3.10 -1.51
CA ARG A 134 5.34 -2.40 -0.46
C ARG A 134 5.35 -3.13 0.88
N ARG A 135 5.35 -4.46 0.88
CA ARG A 135 5.42 -5.23 2.13
C ARG A 135 6.77 -5.02 2.82
N VAL A 136 7.86 -5.11 2.07
CA VAL A 136 9.22 -4.86 2.58
C VAL A 136 9.36 -3.43 3.11
N GLU A 137 8.84 -2.44 2.39
CA GLU A 137 8.87 -1.03 2.83
C GLU A 137 8.11 -0.82 4.15
N ARG A 138 6.90 -1.38 4.28
CA ARG A 138 6.11 -1.30 5.52
C ARG A 138 6.79 -2.02 6.68
N GLU A 139 7.38 -3.19 6.45
CA GLU A 139 8.12 -3.92 7.48
C GLU A 139 9.34 -3.12 7.96
N ALA A 140 10.07 -2.48 7.04
CA ALA A 140 11.19 -1.61 7.37
C ALA A 140 10.76 -0.35 8.15
N GLU A 141 9.66 0.30 7.75
CA GLU A 141 9.10 1.44 8.45
C GLU A 141 8.65 1.07 9.86
N GLN A 142 7.94 -0.05 10.02
CA GLN A 142 7.52 -0.56 11.32
C GLN A 142 8.72 -0.90 12.21
N ALA A 143 9.76 -1.53 11.66
CA ALA A 143 10.99 -1.80 12.41
C ALA A 143 11.68 -0.50 12.86
N ARG A 144 11.72 0.52 12.00
CA ARG A 144 12.29 1.83 12.34
C ARG A 144 11.52 2.53 13.46
N LEU A 145 10.19 2.49 13.40
CA LEU A 145 9.34 3.06 14.46
C LEU A 145 9.51 2.31 15.79
N ARG A 146 9.63 0.98 15.75
CA ARG A 146 9.92 0.17 16.95
C ARG A 146 11.26 0.55 17.58
N ALA A 147 12.33 0.64 16.78
CA ALA A 147 13.65 1.04 17.27
C ALA A 147 13.65 2.47 17.85
N LEU A 148 12.92 3.39 17.24
CA LEU A 148 12.80 4.77 17.76
C LEU A 148 12.07 4.80 19.11
N ARG A 149 11.00 4.00 19.25
CA ARG A 149 10.27 3.85 20.53
C ARG A 149 11.16 3.24 21.62
N GLU A 150 11.88 2.17 21.31
CA GLU A 150 12.80 1.52 22.26
C GLU A 150 13.90 2.49 22.74
N ALA A 151 14.47 3.27 21.81
CA ALA A 151 15.46 4.29 22.16
C ALA A 151 14.87 5.38 23.07
N HIS A 152 13.66 5.85 22.76
CA HIS A 152 12.97 6.86 23.58
C HIS A 152 12.66 6.34 24.99
N LEU A 153 12.16 5.10 25.11
CA LEU A 153 11.90 4.46 26.40
C LEU A 153 13.19 4.29 27.21
N ALA A 154 14.30 3.89 26.58
CA ALA A 154 15.59 3.74 27.24
C ALA A 154 16.13 5.08 27.76
N GLU A 155 15.98 6.16 27.00
CA GLU A 155 16.37 7.51 27.42
C GLU A 155 15.54 7.98 28.63
N ARG A 156 14.22 7.79 28.57
CA ARG A 156 13.32 8.15 29.68
C ARG A 156 13.61 7.36 30.94
N ARG A 157 13.90 6.05 30.82
CA ARG A 157 14.32 5.22 31.96
C ARG A 157 15.56 5.80 32.64
N ARG A 158 16.58 6.18 31.86
CA ARG A 158 17.78 6.84 32.41
C ARG A 158 17.45 8.17 33.08
N ALA A 159 16.55 8.97 32.50
CA ALA A 159 16.13 10.24 33.07
C ALA A 159 15.37 10.06 34.39
N ALA A 160 14.47 9.08 34.48
CA ALA A 160 13.74 8.74 35.71
C ALA A 160 14.70 8.25 36.80
N GLU A 161 15.62 7.33 36.46
CA GLU A 161 16.68 6.85 37.35
C GLU A 161 17.57 8.01 37.85
N ALA A 162 17.97 8.93 36.97
CA ALA A 162 18.79 10.09 37.33
C ALA A 162 18.05 11.13 38.17
N ALA A 163 16.74 11.29 37.97
CA ALA A 163 15.91 12.22 38.74
C ALA A 163 15.60 11.72 40.16
N GLY A 164 16.04 10.51 40.53
CA GLY A 164 15.68 9.90 41.82
C GLY A 164 14.17 9.64 41.93
N VAL A 165 13.45 9.72 40.81
CA VAL A 165 12.09 9.22 40.68
C VAL A 165 12.25 7.72 40.65
N ALA A 166 12.27 7.10 41.84
CA ALA A 166 11.96 5.68 41.93
C ALA A 166 10.69 5.49 41.12
N VAL A 167 10.75 4.67 40.07
CA VAL A 167 9.60 4.25 39.25
C VAL A 167 8.38 4.24 40.17
N GLY A 168 7.51 5.25 39.97
CA GLY A 168 6.65 5.80 41.01
C GLY A 168 5.99 4.67 41.77
N ASP A 169 6.20 4.63 43.09
CA ASP A 169 5.73 3.60 44.03
C ASP A 169 4.90 2.52 43.33
N LEU A 170 5.54 1.43 42.86
CA LEU A 170 4.89 0.33 42.12
C LEU A 170 3.64 -0.24 42.83
N ARG A 171 3.40 0.20 44.07
CA ARG A 171 2.12 0.15 44.73
C ARG A 171 1.09 0.89 43.88
N GLY A 172 0.34 0.11 43.11
CA GLY A 172 -0.87 0.58 42.47
C GLY A 172 -1.81 1.32 43.41
N PRO A 173 -2.85 1.95 42.86
CA PRO A 173 -3.85 2.67 43.64
C PRO A 173 -4.41 1.83 44.79
N GLU A 174 -4.71 2.49 45.90
CA GLU A 174 -5.27 1.83 47.08
C GLU A 174 -6.58 1.08 46.74
N PRO A 175 -6.80 -0.10 47.34
CA PRO A 175 -8.06 -0.82 47.21
C PRO A 175 -9.27 0.06 47.54
N GLN A 176 -10.30 -0.04 46.71
CA GLN A 176 -11.57 0.69 46.83
C GLN A 176 -12.67 -0.29 47.27
N PRO A 177 -12.80 -0.61 48.57
CA PRO A 177 -13.60 -1.74 49.06
C PRO A 177 -15.11 -1.64 48.78
N PHE A 178 -15.59 -0.48 48.35
CA PHE A 178 -16.99 -0.25 47.96
C PHE A 178 -17.18 -0.14 46.44
N GLY A 179 -16.15 -0.54 45.67
CA GLY A 179 -16.09 -0.33 44.23
C GLY A 179 -15.86 1.13 43.86
N VAL A 180 -16.06 1.45 42.58
CA VAL A 180 -15.92 2.79 42.02
C VAL A 180 -17.09 3.09 41.09
N SER A 181 -17.38 4.36 40.85
CA SER A 181 -18.25 4.76 39.73
C SER A 181 -17.49 4.62 38.40
N PRO A 182 -18.17 4.71 37.23
CA PRO A 182 -17.48 4.78 35.94
C PRO A 182 -16.38 5.86 35.90
N GLN A 183 -16.69 7.08 36.35
CA GLN A 183 -15.68 8.17 36.43
C GLN A 183 -14.59 7.88 37.46
N GLY A 184 -14.93 7.16 38.53
CA GLY A 184 -13.96 6.67 39.51
C GLY A 184 -13.00 5.65 38.90
N ALA A 185 -13.49 4.77 38.01
CA ALA A 185 -12.67 3.81 37.29
C ALA A 185 -11.69 4.49 36.33
N GLU A 186 -12.09 5.55 35.63
CA GLU A 186 -11.19 6.33 34.76
C GLU A 186 -10.04 6.93 35.58
N ARG A 187 -10.36 7.54 36.73
CA ARG A 187 -9.35 8.08 37.65
C ARG A 187 -8.45 7.00 38.24
N LEU A 188 -9.00 5.82 38.52
CA LEU A 188 -8.24 4.67 39.01
C LEU A 188 -7.26 4.18 37.94
N VAL A 189 -7.68 4.13 36.68
CA VAL A 189 -6.82 3.76 35.55
C VAL A 189 -5.73 4.79 35.31
N ALA A 190 -6.02 6.09 35.42
CA ALA A 190 -4.99 7.12 35.37
C ALA A 190 -3.93 6.94 36.47
N GLN A 191 -4.34 6.55 37.68
CA GLN A 191 -3.39 6.21 38.75
C GLN A 191 -2.57 4.95 38.43
N TRP A 192 -3.19 3.92 37.86
CA TRP A 192 -2.46 2.74 37.38
C TRP A 192 -1.42 3.10 36.34
N MET A 193 -1.77 3.89 35.32
CA MET A 193 -0.81 4.32 34.29
C MET A 193 0.37 5.09 34.90
N ARG A 194 0.11 5.98 35.88
CA ARG A 194 1.17 6.68 36.63
C ARG A 194 2.05 5.71 37.43
N SER A 195 1.46 4.73 38.12
CA SER A 195 2.21 3.71 38.88
C SER A 195 3.04 2.79 37.97
N LEU A 196 2.60 2.61 36.72
CA LEU A 196 3.36 1.88 35.70
C LEU A 196 4.48 2.73 35.07
N GLY A 197 4.60 4.03 35.38
CA GLY A 197 5.70 4.87 34.91
C GLY A 197 5.29 6.07 34.05
N ASP A 198 4.03 6.13 33.59
CA ASP A 198 3.54 7.26 32.82
C ASP A 198 2.93 8.33 33.72
N VAL A 199 3.81 9.15 34.28
CA VAL A 199 3.47 10.26 35.20
C VAL A 199 2.55 11.32 34.59
N THR A 200 2.39 11.35 33.25
CA THR A 200 1.58 12.35 32.54
C THR A 200 0.15 11.92 32.28
N ALA A 201 -0.20 10.66 32.58
CA ALA A 201 -1.55 10.14 32.36
C ALA A 201 -2.58 10.92 33.16
N ASP A 202 -3.67 11.36 32.53
CA ASP A 202 -4.80 12.02 33.19
C ASP A 202 -6.13 11.72 32.48
N VAL A 203 -7.22 11.86 33.22
CA VAL A 203 -8.58 11.59 32.70
C VAL A 203 -8.96 12.66 31.68
N THR A 204 -9.54 12.25 30.56
CA THR A 204 -10.04 13.19 29.55
C THR A 204 -11.36 13.82 30.01
N GLN A 205 -11.60 15.08 29.62
CA GLN A 205 -12.86 15.78 29.93
C GLN A 205 -13.85 15.80 28.76
N TYR A 206 -13.49 15.19 27.62
CA TYR A 206 -14.18 15.41 26.35
C TYR A 206 -15.10 14.25 25.98
N THR A 207 -16.39 14.52 25.88
CA THR A 207 -17.41 13.54 25.45
C THR A 207 -17.38 13.21 23.94
N SER A 208 -16.32 13.57 23.21
CA SER A 208 -16.21 13.43 21.74
C SER A 208 -14.85 12.93 21.27
N ASP A 209 -14.03 12.37 22.15
CA ASP A 209 -12.69 11.87 21.85
C ASP A 209 -12.65 10.46 21.24
N GLY A 210 -13.81 9.90 20.89
CA GLY A 210 -13.89 8.56 20.31
C GLY A 210 -13.73 7.43 21.34
N GLY A 211 -13.98 7.71 22.62
CA GLY A 211 -13.92 6.72 23.69
C GLY A 211 -12.54 6.59 24.31
N ILE A 212 -11.76 7.67 24.35
CA ILE A 212 -10.51 7.76 25.11
C ILE A 212 -10.86 8.30 26.49
N ASP A 213 -10.79 7.50 27.53
CA ASP A 213 -11.16 7.96 28.88
C ASP A 213 -9.94 8.48 29.67
N VAL A 214 -8.74 8.02 29.32
CA VAL A 214 -7.48 8.47 29.93
C VAL A 214 -6.45 8.68 28.82
N ALA A 215 -5.71 9.77 28.90
CA ALA A 215 -4.71 10.11 27.90
C ALA A 215 -3.42 10.59 28.55
N SER A 216 -2.32 10.39 27.84
CA SER A 216 -1.01 10.91 28.20
C SER A 216 -0.27 11.35 26.94
N GLN A 217 1.01 11.69 27.09
CA GLN A 217 1.84 12.05 25.94
C GLN A 217 2.02 10.89 24.94
N ASP A 218 2.11 9.65 25.43
CA ASP A 218 2.48 8.48 24.60
C ASP A 218 1.38 7.42 24.53
N TYR A 219 0.37 7.51 25.39
CA TYR A 219 -0.67 6.52 25.54
C TYR A 219 -2.07 7.13 25.48
N ILE A 220 -2.99 6.36 24.90
CA ILE A 220 -4.42 6.58 25.03
C ILE A 220 -5.05 5.32 25.61
N ALA A 221 -5.99 5.50 26.52
CA ALA A 221 -6.65 4.39 27.17
C ALA A 221 -8.17 4.52 27.13
N GLN A 222 -8.82 3.39 26.90
CA GLN A 222 -10.26 3.22 27.08
C GLN A 222 -10.52 2.37 28.32
N VAL A 223 -11.53 2.76 29.10
CA VAL A 223 -11.90 2.18 30.38
C VAL A 223 -13.34 1.69 30.32
N LYS A 224 -13.53 0.40 30.60
CA LYS A 224 -14.83 -0.25 30.52
C LYS A 224 -15.23 -0.85 31.86
N HIS A 225 -16.16 -0.18 32.55
CA HIS A 225 -16.60 -0.50 33.92
C HIS A 225 -18.10 -0.89 33.98
N TYR A 226 -18.45 -2.11 33.59
CA TYR A 226 -19.78 -2.71 33.82
C TYR A 226 -19.73 -4.24 33.71
N THR A 227 -20.91 -4.88 33.76
CA THR A 227 -21.11 -6.32 33.68
C THR A 227 -21.08 -6.87 32.25
N GLY A 228 -19.99 -7.56 31.89
CA GLY A 228 -19.89 -8.29 30.62
C GLY A 228 -18.45 -8.38 30.12
N MET A 229 -18.14 -9.40 29.31
CA MET A 229 -16.82 -9.49 28.68
C MET A 229 -16.73 -8.49 27.52
N VAL A 230 -15.57 -7.83 27.38
CA VAL A 230 -15.28 -6.92 26.28
C VAL A 230 -15.16 -7.70 24.97
N GLY A 231 -15.89 -7.24 23.95
CA GLY A 231 -15.92 -7.84 22.63
C GLY A 231 -14.85 -7.30 21.68
N VAL A 232 -14.65 -7.98 20.55
CA VAL A 232 -13.69 -7.55 19.52
C VAL A 232 -14.04 -6.19 18.91
N GLY A 233 -15.32 -5.82 18.88
CA GLY A 233 -15.79 -4.55 18.30
C GLY A 233 -15.19 -3.34 19.01
N GLU A 234 -15.20 -3.36 20.35
CA GLU A 234 -14.71 -2.27 21.19
C GLU A 234 -13.20 -2.11 21.08
N VAL A 235 -12.46 -3.22 21.12
CA VAL A 235 -11.00 -3.20 20.93
C VAL A 235 -10.64 -2.70 19.52
N ARG A 236 -11.44 -3.03 18.50
CA ARG A 236 -11.24 -2.55 17.13
C ARG A 236 -11.50 -1.05 17.00
N GLU A 237 -12.49 -0.53 17.71
CA GLU A 237 -12.80 0.90 17.73
C GLU A 237 -11.61 1.68 18.30
N LEU A 238 -11.11 1.29 19.48
CA LEU A 238 -9.92 1.92 20.07
C LEU A 238 -8.69 1.81 19.16
N ALA A 239 -8.46 0.63 18.56
CA ALA A 239 -7.35 0.46 17.61
C ALA A 239 -7.49 1.40 16.39
N GLY A 240 -8.72 1.66 15.93
CA GLY A 240 -9.01 2.63 14.89
C GLY A 240 -8.59 4.05 15.32
N VAL A 241 -8.99 4.47 16.52
CA VAL A 241 -8.60 5.78 17.07
C VAL A 241 -7.08 5.91 17.20
N ALA A 242 -6.42 4.89 17.75
CA ALA A 242 -4.96 4.86 17.91
C ALA A 242 -4.21 4.94 16.58
N SER A 243 -4.77 4.37 15.51
CA SER A 243 -4.16 4.43 14.18
C SER A 243 -4.05 5.86 13.62
N THR A 244 -4.99 6.73 13.99
CA THR A 244 -5.00 8.15 13.61
C THR A 244 -4.32 9.05 14.63
N ASP A 245 -4.35 8.67 15.90
CA ASP A 245 -3.79 9.44 17.01
C ASP A 245 -2.28 9.21 17.20
N HIS A 246 -1.78 8.07 16.73
CA HIS A 246 -0.37 7.64 16.75
C HIS A 246 0.23 7.30 18.13
N ARG A 247 -0.51 7.47 19.22
CA ARG A 247 -0.16 6.96 20.56
C ARG A 247 -0.48 5.48 20.71
N THR A 248 0.12 4.85 21.72
CA THR A 248 -0.09 3.43 22.02
C THR A 248 -1.42 3.23 22.74
N ALA A 249 -2.22 2.27 22.29
CA ALA A 249 -3.53 2.00 22.86
C ALA A 249 -3.46 1.04 24.06
N LEU A 250 -4.11 1.41 25.15
CA LEU A 250 -4.32 0.59 26.33
C LEU A 250 -5.84 0.39 26.52
N PHE A 251 -6.28 -0.82 26.83
CA PHE A 251 -7.68 -1.07 27.17
C PHE A 251 -7.73 -1.63 28.58
N PHE A 252 -8.57 -1.03 29.42
CA PHE A 252 -8.79 -1.46 30.80
C PHE A 252 -10.25 -1.88 30.99
N THR A 253 -10.46 -2.99 31.69
CA THR A 253 -11.81 -3.42 32.09
C THR A 253 -11.82 -4.09 33.46
N SER A 254 -12.97 -4.10 34.14
CA SER A 254 -13.13 -4.81 35.41
C SER A 254 -13.51 -6.29 35.29
N THR A 255 -13.82 -6.79 34.10
CA THR A 255 -14.43 -8.13 33.92
C THR A 255 -13.59 -9.09 33.07
N GLY A 256 -13.02 -8.62 31.96
CA GLY A 256 -12.20 -9.42 31.05
C GLY A 256 -12.62 -9.33 29.59
N TYR A 257 -11.99 -10.14 28.74
CA TYR A 257 -12.08 -10.05 27.28
C TYR A 257 -12.49 -11.37 26.66
N ALA A 258 -13.32 -11.31 25.62
CA ALA A 258 -13.59 -12.48 24.79
C ALA A 258 -12.31 -12.90 24.03
N ALA A 259 -12.16 -14.19 23.73
CA ALA A 259 -10.96 -14.73 23.06
C ALA A 259 -10.64 -13.98 21.75
N GLY A 260 -11.65 -13.71 20.91
CA GLY A 260 -11.46 -12.95 19.67
C GLY A 260 -11.04 -11.49 19.87
N ALA A 261 -11.30 -10.89 21.03
CA ALA A 261 -10.82 -9.55 21.37
C ALA A 261 -9.32 -9.58 21.70
N ILE A 262 -8.87 -10.59 22.44
CA ILE A 262 -7.45 -10.81 22.77
C ILE A 262 -6.64 -11.03 21.50
N GLU A 263 -7.06 -11.98 20.65
CA GLU A 263 -6.36 -12.27 19.39
C GLU A 263 -6.27 -11.05 18.46
N PHE A 264 -7.31 -10.20 18.45
CA PHE A 264 -7.28 -8.98 17.67
C PHE A 264 -6.33 -7.95 18.28
N ALA A 265 -6.34 -7.78 19.60
CA ALA A 265 -5.46 -6.86 20.31
C ALA A 265 -3.98 -7.17 20.06
N ASP A 266 -3.60 -8.46 20.06
CA ASP A 266 -2.23 -8.90 19.77
C ASP A 266 -1.77 -8.48 18.37
N ARG A 267 -2.65 -8.57 17.38
CA ARG A 267 -2.35 -8.14 16.00
C ARG A 267 -2.36 -6.62 15.85
N ALA A 268 -3.23 -5.94 16.57
CA ALA A 268 -3.44 -4.49 16.46
C ALA A 268 -2.48 -3.67 17.35
N GLY A 269 -1.73 -4.31 18.25
CA GLY A 269 -0.83 -3.62 19.18
C GLY A 269 -1.58 -2.87 20.28
N VAL A 270 -2.67 -3.45 20.80
CA VAL A 270 -3.43 -2.91 21.94
C VAL A 270 -3.07 -3.70 23.19
N ALA A 271 -2.66 -3.01 24.25
CA ALA A 271 -2.39 -3.66 25.54
C ALA A 271 -3.70 -3.85 26.31
N LEU A 272 -3.97 -5.06 26.79
CA LEU A 272 -5.20 -5.39 27.50
C LEU A 272 -4.95 -5.65 28.98
N PHE A 273 -5.69 -4.94 29.84
CA PHE A 273 -5.59 -5.07 31.29
C PHE A 273 -6.95 -5.32 31.94
N VAL A 274 -6.95 -6.18 32.96
CA VAL A 274 -8.08 -6.34 33.88
C VAL A 274 -7.71 -5.75 35.23
N TYR A 275 -8.47 -4.77 35.70
CA TYR A 275 -8.28 -4.19 37.03
C TYR A 275 -9.37 -4.68 37.99
N SER A 276 -9.02 -4.76 39.28
CA SER A 276 -9.97 -4.89 40.36
C SER A 276 -9.89 -3.64 41.23
N ALA A 277 -10.96 -2.84 41.23
CA ALA A 277 -11.03 -1.65 42.07
C ALA A 277 -11.06 -2.05 43.55
N GLU A 278 -11.87 -3.06 43.90
CA GLU A 278 -12.05 -3.54 45.27
C GLU A 278 -10.75 -4.08 45.88
N GLU A 279 -9.93 -4.75 45.09
CA GLU A 279 -8.68 -5.35 45.55
C GLU A 279 -7.46 -4.45 45.31
N GLY A 280 -7.59 -3.37 44.54
CA GLY A 280 -6.46 -2.54 44.12
C GLY A 280 -5.45 -3.34 43.29
N THR A 281 -5.91 -4.22 42.40
CA THR A 281 -5.05 -5.07 41.57
C THR A 281 -5.19 -4.77 40.07
N LEU A 282 -4.14 -5.08 39.33
CA LEU A 282 -4.09 -4.97 37.87
C LEU A 282 -3.44 -6.23 37.30
N ARG A 283 -4.08 -6.83 36.31
CA ARG A 283 -3.62 -8.06 35.66
C ARG A 283 -3.45 -7.83 34.15
N PRO A 284 -2.25 -8.08 33.58
CA PRO A 284 -2.08 -8.09 32.14
C PRO A 284 -2.78 -9.30 31.52
N VAL A 285 -3.41 -9.11 30.37
CA VAL A 285 -4.16 -10.17 29.65
C VAL A 285 -3.39 -10.69 28.46
N ASN A 286 -2.66 -9.84 27.76
CA ASN A 286 -1.93 -10.20 26.55
C ASN A 286 -0.43 -9.85 26.64
N GLU A 287 0.35 -10.25 25.64
CA GLU A 287 1.82 -10.17 25.68
C GLU A 287 2.29 -8.72 25.85
N LEU A 288 1.71 -7.79 25.10
CA LEU A 288 2.06 -6.37 25.18
C LEU A 288 1.75 -5.78 26.58
N ALA A 289 0.60 -6.12 27.16
CA ALA A 289 0.28 -5.72 28.52
C ALA A 289 1.23 -6.33 29.55
N ALA A 290 1.65 -7.58 29.36
CA ALA A 290 2.60 -8.24 30.25
C ALA A 290 3.98 -7.57 30.19
N GLN A 291 4.41 -7.15 29.00
CA GLN A 291 5.63 -6.35 28.83
C GLN A 291 5.53 -5.04 29.60
N PHE A 292 4.49 -4.23 29.36
CA PHE A 292 4.28 -2.97 30.08
C PHE A 292 4.13 -3.14 31.59
N TYR A 293 3.49 -4.22 32.04
CA TYR A 293 3.38 -4.50 33.47
C TYR A 293 4.74 -4.80 34.12
N ALA A 294 5.65 -5.46 33.39
CA ALA A 294 6.97 -5.82 33.90
C ALA A 294 8.02 -4.71 33.74
N SER A 295 7.97 -3.94 32.65
CA SER A 295 8.96 -2.91 32.32
C SER A 295 8.52 -1.48 32.62
N GLY A 296 7.24 -1.28 32.89
CA GLY A 296 6.58 0.02 32.92
C GLY A 296 6.07 0.48 31.56
N LEU A 297 5.24 1.54 31.59
CA LEU A 297 4.81 2.35 30.45
C LEU A 297 5.86 3.42 30.09
#